data_AF-A0A938JXQ2-F1
#
_entry.id   AF-A0A938JXQ2-F1
#
_cell.length_a   1.000
_cell.length_b   1.000
_cell.length_c   1.000
_cell.angle_alpha   90.00
_cell.angle_beta   90.00
_cell.angle_gamma   90.00
#
_symmetry.space_group_name_H-M   'P 1'
#
loop_
_entity.id
_entity.type
_entity.pdbx_description
1 polymer ?
#
loop_
_entity_poly.entity_id
_entity_poly.type
_entity_poly.pdbx_seq_one_letter_code
_entity_poly.pdbx_strand_id
1 'polypeptide(L)'
;MFASPRAQRALAVAQFASTWFLVGLMWTIHFIHYALFPKVGSDDFVAFENAHVDRIGNLLLLPWLTEGGTLLGLLALAFLGSRRDLRIPTAVNAIAMGVVLAISGFWSAPAHGDLMKGFDQEIYDRLMTADLVRTFAWTACGFTAVWILVRLWNNPEGTAR
;
A
#
# COMPACT_ATOMS: atom_id res chain seq x y z
N MET A 1 23.74 -17.46 -2.40
CA MET A 1 24.07 -17.03 -1.02
C MET A 1 22.91 -16.19 -0.52
N PHE A 2 22.03 -16.74 0.32
CA PHE A 2 20.87 -15.98 0.81
C PHE A 2 21.32 -14.94 1.86
N ALA A 3 20.56 -13.84 1.96
CA ALA A 3 20.86 -12.72 2.84
C ALA A 3 21.05 -13.17 4.30
N SER A 4 21.99 -12.53 5.01
CA SER A 4 22.25 -12.83 6.43
C SER A 4 21.00 -12.58 7.30
N PRO A 5 20.87 -13.22 8.48
CA PRO A 5 19.71 -12.99 9.36
C PRO A 5 19.50 -11.51 9.72
N ARG A 6 20.59 -10.74 9.86
CA ARG A 6 20.52 -9.28 10.07
C ARG A 6 19.90 -8.56 8.87
N ALA A 7 20.31 -8.90 7.65
CA ALA A 7 19.76 -8.33 6.43
C ALA A 7 18.28 -8.69 6.23
N GLN A 8 17.89 -9.94 6.53
CA GLN A 8 16.48 -10.37 6.48
C GLN A 8 15.60 -9.56 7.45
N ARG A 9 16.08 -9.30 8.67
CA ARG A 9 15.38 -8.47 9.64
C ARG A 9 15.29 -7.01 9.21
N ALA A 10 16.38 -6.44 8.69
CA ALA A 10 16.37 -5.07 8.17
C ALA A 10 15.35 -4.91 7.02
N LEU A 11 15.28 -5.90 6.12
CA LEU A 11 14.28 -5.96 5.05
C LEU A 11 12.86 -5.96 5.61
N ALA A 12 12.58 -6.79 6.62
CA ALA A 12 11.26 -6.87 7.24
C ALA A 12 10.87 -5.61 8.00
N VAL A 13 11.82 -4.95 8.67
CA VAL A 13 11.58 -3.68 9.36
C VAL A 13 11.27 -2.58 8.34
N ALA A 14 12.01 -2.51 7.24
CA ALA A 14 11.73 -1.56 6.16
C ALA A 14 10.34 -1.79 5.55
N GLN A 15 10.00 -3.04 5.23
CA GLN A 15 8.67 -3.41 4.72
C GLN A 15 7.56 -3.05 5.72
N PHE A 16 7.75 -3.37 7.00
CA PHE A 16 6.79 -3.05 8.05
C PHE A 16 6.58 -1.54 8.16
N ALA A 17 7.66 -0.77 8.22
CA ALA A 17 7.58 0.68 8.40
C ALA A 17 6.90 1.38 7.21
N SER A 18 7.28 1.03 5.98
CA SER A 18 6.64 1.60 4.79
C SER A 18 5.17 1.18 4.68
N THR A 19 4.86 -0.09 4.94
CA THR A 19 3.48 -0.60 4.89
C THR A 19 2.60 0.09 5.93
N TRP A 20 3.03 0.21 7.19
CA TRP A 20 2.21 0.85 8.22
C TRP A 20 2.06 2.34 8.06
N PHE A 21 3.07 3.02 7.49
CA PHE A 21 2.90 4.39 7.02
C PHE A 21 1.78 4.49 5.98
N LEU A 22 1.77 3.60 4.99
CA LEU A 22 0.74 3.57 3.93
C LEU A 22 -0.64 3.19 4.47
N VAL A 23 -0.74 2.25 5.41
CA VAL A 23 -2.00 1.92 6.10
C VAL A 23 -2.57 3.17 6.77
N GLY A 24 -1.80 3.85 7.62
CA GLY A 24 -2.25 5.06 8.29
C GLY A 24 -2.64 6.17 7.29
N LEU A 25 -1.87 6.32 6.22
CA LEU A 25 -2.17 7.27 5.15
C LEU A 25 -3.50 6.94 4.45
N MET A 26 -3.77 5.68 4.09
CA MET A 26 -5.03 5.32 3.42
C MET A 26 -6.25 5.59 4.30
N TRP A 27 -6.19 5.22 5.59
CA TRP A 27 -7.29 5.53 6.51
C TRP A 27 -7.50 7.06 6.66
N THR A 28 -6.42 7.83 6.69
CA THR A 28 -6.48 9.30 6.71
C THR A 28 -7.07 9.86 5.42
N ILE A 29 -6.64 9.34 4.26
CA ILE A 29 -7.16 9.74 2.96
C ILE A 29 -8.65 9.45 2.86
N HIS A 30 -9.06 8.23 3.21
CA HIS A 30 -10.45 7.81 3.09
C HIS A 30 -11.40 8.61 3.99
N PHE A 31 -11.16 8.57 5.30
CA PHE A 31 -12.13 9.07 6.29
C PHE A 31 -12.04 10.57 6.53
N ILE A 32 -10.90 11.19 6.24
CA ILE A 32 -10.69 12.62 6.50
C ILE A 32 -10.56 13.36 5.18
N HIS A 33 -9.54 13.06 4.37
CA HIS A 33 -9.21 13.90 3.23
C HIS A 33 -10.27 13.85 2.12
N TYR A 34 -10.62 12.66 1.62
CA TYR A 34 -11.64 12.48 0.58
C TYR A 34 -13.04 12.79 1.09
N ALA A 35 -13.35 12.51 2.35
CA ALA A 35 -14.63 12.91 2.96
C ALA A 35 -14.85 14.43 2.96
N LEU A 36 -13.79 15.23 2.86
CA LEU A 36 -13.85 16.69 2.82
C LEU A 36 -13.92 17.26 1.39
N PHE A 37 -13.77 16.45 0.34
CA PHE A 37 -13.82 16.92 -1.06
C PHE A 37 -15.11 17.69 -1.38
N PRO A 38 -16.33 17.22 -0.97
CA PRO A 38 -17.56 17.96 -1.25
C PRO A 38 -17.64 19.34 -0.59
N LYS A 39 -16.77 19.64 0.38
CA LYS A 39 -16.76 20.93 1.10
C LYS A 39 -15.89 22.00 0.46
N VAL A 40 -15.10 21.68 -0.57
CA VAL A 40 -14.20 22.64 -1.24
C VAL A 40 -14.98 23.70 -2.02
N GLY A 41 -16.17 23.36 -2.52
CA GLY A 41 -16.98 24.23 -3.39
C GLY A 41 -16.56 24.13 -4.86
N SER A 42 -17.48 24.41 -5.78
CA SER A 42 -17.29 24.23 -7.22
C SER A 42 -16.16 25.08 -7.80
N ASP A 43 -16.01 26.29 -7.29
CA ASP A 43 -15.12 27.30 -7.88
C ASP A 43 -13.64 26.97 -7.68
N ASP A 44 -13.31 26.32 -6.55
CA ASP A 44 -11.94 25.98 -6.18
C ASP A 44 -11.61 24.49 -6.40
N PHE A 45 -12.61 23.63 -6.66
CA PHE A 45 -12.41 22.17 -6.67
C PHE A 45 -11.37 21.70 -7.68
N VAL A 46 -11.38 22.24 -8.90
CA VAL A 46 -10.41 21.86 -9.94
C VAL A 46 -8.98 22.17 -9.49
N ALA A 47 -8.73 23.36 -8.96
CA ALA A 47 -7.41 23.76 -8.48
C ALA A 47 -6.97 22.90 -7.29
N PHE A 48 -7.89 22.63 -6.36
CA PHE A 48 -7.67 21.74 -5.23
C PHE A 48 -7.28 20.32 -5.68
N GLU A 49 -8.03 19.74 -6.63
CA GLU A 49 -7.83 18.35 -7.04
C GLU A 49 -6.51 18.16 -7.81
N ASN A 50 -6.17 19.10 -8.69
CA ASN A 50 -4.85 19.12 -9.36
C ASN A 50 -3.72 19.16 -8.31
N ALA A 51 -3.82 20.06 -7.33
CA ALA A 51 -2.82 20.15 -6.27
C ALA A 51 -2.80 18.90 -5.38
N HIS A 52 -3.94 18.26 -5.14
CA HIS A 52 -4.05 17.02 -4.39
C HIS A 52 -3.31 15.88 -5.09
N VAL A 53 -3.61 15.63 -6.37
CA VAL A 53 -2.99 14.57 -7.18
C VAL A 53 -1.47 14.73 -7.26
N ASP A 54 -0.99 15.96 -7.51
CA ASP A 54 0.45 16.24 -7.56
C ASP A 54 1.14 15.98 -6.22
N ARG A 55 0.55 16.45 -5.11
CA ARG A 55 1.16 16.32 -3.78
C ARG A 55 1.15 14.88 -3.29
N ILE A 56 0.04 14.17 -3.48
CA ILE A 56 -0.06 12.77 -3.04
C ILE A 56 0.84 11.87 -3.89
N GLY A 57 0.94 12.10 -5.20
CA GLY A 57 1.86 11.37 -6.08
C GLY A 57 3.31 11.49 -5.63
N ASN A 58 3.74 12.72 -5.32
CA ASN A 58 5.09 12.98 -4.80
C ASN A 58 5.32 12.34 -3.41
N LEU A 59 4.34 12.41 -2.51
CA LEU A 59 4.44 11.85 -1.16
C LEU A 59 4.55 10.31 -1.20
N LEU A 60 3.81 9.67 -2.11
CA LEU A 60 3.72 8.21 -2.19
C LEU A 60 4.97 7.55 -2.78
N LEU A 61 5.77 8.26 -3.59
CA LEU A 61 6.89 7.70 -4.35
C LEU A 61 7.85 6.88 -3.47
N LEU A 62 8.37 7.46 -2.39
CA LEU A 62 9.35 6.80 -1.53
C LEU A 62 8.75 5.63 -0.73
N PRO A 63 7.60 5.77 -0.05
CA PRO A 63 6.95 4.64 0.63
C PRO A 63 6.58 3.50 -0.33
N TRP A 64 6.06 3.79 -1.53
CA TRP A 64 5.70 2.76 -2.52
C TRP A 64 6.91 2.00 -3.03
N LEU A 65 7.98 2.69 -3.39
CA LEU A 65 9.21 2.03 -3.84
C LEU A 65 9.83 1.17 -2.74
N THR A 66 9.80 1.67 -1.50
CA THR A 66 10.30 0.91 -0.35
C THR A 66 9.45 -0.34 -0.10
N GLU A 67 8.13 -0.19 -0.08
CA GLU A 67 7.21 -1.31 0.12
C GLU A 67 7.35 -2.34 -1.02
N GLY A 68 7.17 -1.92 -2.27
CA GLY A 68 7.24 -2.84 -3.41
C GLY A 68 8.60 -3.51 -3.55
N GLY A 69 9.68 -2.76 -3.36
CA GLY A 69 11.05 -3.29 -3.42
C GLY A 69 11.32 -4.33 -2.32
N THR A 70 10.86 -4.06 -1.09
CA THR A 70 11.08 -5.01 0.01
C THR A 70 10.14 -6.21 -0.05
N LEU A 71 8.91 -6.06 -0.55
CA LEU A 71 8.01 -7.17 -0.90
C LEU A 71 8.63 -8.12 -1.92
N LEU A 72 9.24 -7.60 -2.99
CA LEU A 72 9.96 -8.41 -3.97
C LEU A 72 11.13 -9.19 -3.33
N GLY A 73 11.87 -8.54 -2.42
CA GLY A 73 12.91 -9.20 -1.64
C GLY A 73 12.36 -10.34 -0.76
N LEU A 74 11.21 -10.14 -0.12
CA LEU A 74 10.55 -11.14 0.71
C LEU A 74 9.99 -12.31 -0.11
N LEU A 75 9.45 -12.05 -1.31
CA LEU A 75 9.05 -13.09 -2.26
C LEU A 75 10.26 -13.93 -2.70
N ALA A 76 11.39 -13.29 -3.00
CA ALA A 76 12.62 -14.00 -3.33
C ALA A 76 13.09 -14.88 -2.15
N LEU A 77 13.08 -14.38 -0.92
CA LEU A 77 13.43 -15.17 0.27
C LEU A 77 12.49 -16.37 0.49
N ALA A 78 11.18 -16.20 0.25
CA ALA A 78 10.18 -17.23 0.52
C ALA A 78 10.11 -18.34 -0.55
N PHE A 79 10.26 -17.97 -1.82
CA PHE A 79 10.03 -18.88 -2.95
C PHE A 79 11.32 -19.37 -3.60
N LEU A 80 12.34 -18.52 -3.71
CA LEU A 80 13.65 -18.88 -4.26
C LEU A 80 14.65 -19.22 -3.13
N GLY A 81 14.37 -18.77 -1.90
CA GLY A 81 15.19 -19.00 -0.72
C GLY A 81 14.80 -20.17 0.17
N SER A 82 15.49 -20.25 1.31
CA SER A 82 15.25 -21.28 2.33
C SER A 82 14.09 -20.95 3.28
N ARG A 83 13.52 -19.74 3.21
CA ARG A 83 12.47 -19.27 4.15
C ARG A 83 11.07 -19.70 3.75
N ARG A 84 10.85 -21.03 3.65
CA ARG A 84 9.55 -21.61 3.31
C ARG A 84 8.45 -21.19 4.29
N ASP A 85 8.83 -20.91 5.53
CA ASP A 85 7.99 -20.43 6.61
C ASP A 85 7.34 -19.05 6.33
N LEU A 86 7.83 -18.32 5.33
CA LEU A 86 7.30 -17.03 4.89
C LEU A 86 6.36 -17.12 3.67
N ARG A 87 6.25 -18.26 2.99
CA ARG A 87 5.51 -18.38 1.72
C ARG A 87 4.06 -17.94 1.81
N ILE A 88 3.36 -18.36 2.86
CA ILE A 88 1.96 -18.02 3.07
C ILE A 88 1.80 -16.50 3.31
N PRO A 89 2.45 -15.89 4.31
CA PRO A 89 2.27 -14.46 4.54
C PRO A 89 2.74 -13.60 3.36
N THR A 90 3.81 -13.98 2.66
CA THR A 90 4.28 -13.19 1.49
C THR A 90 3.37 -13.35 0.28
N ALA A 91 2.79 -14.53 0.04
CA ALA A 91 1.79 -14.71 -1.02
C ALA A 91 0.52 -13.90 -0.75
N VAL A 92 0.02 -13.92 0.48
CA VAL A 92 -1.15 -13.11 0.86
C VAL A 92 -0.86 -11.62 0.71
N ASN A 93 0.32 -11.16 1.13
CA ASN A 93 0.75 -9.77 0.94
C ASN A 93 0.81 -9.41 -0.55
N ALA A 94 1.42 -10.25 -1.39
CA ALA A 94 1.51 -10.02 -2.83
C ALA A 94 0.13 -9.96 -3.53
N ILE A 95 -0.82 -10.80 -3.11
CA ILE A 95 -2.19 -10.74 -3.63
C ILE A 95 -2.87 -9.43 -3.21
N ALA A 96 -2.77 -9.05 -1.93
CA ALA A 96 -3.32 -7.79 -1.42
C ALA A 96 -2.71 -6.58 -2.14
N MET A 97 -1.39 -6.58 -2.35
CA MET A 97 -0.69 -5.58 -3.15
C MET A 97 -1.17 -5.56 -4.60
N GLY A 98 -1.39 -6.72 -5.21
CA GLY A 98 -1.98 -6.81 -6.55
C GLY A 98 -3.35 -6.14 -6.64
N VAL A 99 -4.19 -6.30 -5.61
CA VAL A 99 -5.48 -5.59 -5.49
C VAL A 99 -5.26 -4.08 -5.36
N VAL A 100 -4.34 -3.63 -4.50
CA VAL A 100 -3.99 -2.20 -4.35
C VAL A 100 -3.60 -1.58 -5.69
N LEU A 101 -2.70 -2.24 -6.44
CA LEU A 101 -2.23 -1.77 -7.74
C LEU A 101 -3.37 -1.72 -8.77
N ALA A 102 -4.17 -2.78 -8.85
CA ALA A 102 -5.29 -2.84 -9.78
C ALA A 102 -6.32 -1.74 -9.51
N ILE A 103 -6.75 -1.58 -8.25
CA ILE A 103 -7.69 -0.54 -7.85
C ILE A 103 -7.13 0.86 -8.09
N SER A 104 -5.82 1.06 -7.83
CA SER A 104 -5.18 2.35 -8.04
C SER A 104 -5.11 2.72 -9.52
N GLY A 105 -4.73 1.79 -10.39
CA GLY A 105 -4.54 2.05 -11.82
C GLY A 105 -5.83 2.12 -12.63
N PHE A 106 -6.79 1.22 -12.37
CA PHE A 106 -7.98 1.08 -13.22
C PHE A 106 -9.21 1.84 -12.70
N TRP A 107 -9.26 2.20 -11.40
CA TRP A 107 -10.39 2.93 -10.82
C TRP A 107 -9.99 4.27 -10.22
N SER A 108 -8.94 4.31 -9.39
CA SER A 108 -8.58 5.54 -8.68
C SER A 108 -7.98 6.60 -9.61
N ALA A 109 -6.98 6.24 -10.43
CA ALA A 109 -6.33 7.19 -11.34
C ALA A 109 -7.29 7.78 -12.39
N PRO A 110 -8.17 7.00 -13.05
CA PRO A 110 -9.18 7.55 -13.94
C PRO A 110 -10.16 8.49 -13.23
N ALA A 111 -10.65 8.10 -12.04
CA ALA A 111 -11.58 8.94 -11.28
C ALA A 111 -10.97 10.30 -10.90
N HIS A 112 -9.72 10.33 -10.44
CA HIS A 112 -9.00 11.58 -10.21
C HIS A 112 -8.83 12.39 -11.50
N GLY A 113 -8.48 11.75 -12.61
CA GLY A 113 -8.35 12.42 -13.91
C GLY A 113 -9.65 13.07 -14.40
N ASP A 114 -10.80 12.48 -14.07
CA ASP A 114 -12.11 13.07 -14.36
C ASP A 114 -12.49 14.17 -13.36
N LEU A 115 -12.21 14.00 -12.06
CA LEU A 115 -12.44 15.03 -11.03
C LEU A 115 -11.57 16.28 -11.22
N MET A 116 -10.39 16.14 -11.85
CA MET A 116 -9.57 17.29 -12.27
C MET A 116 -10.25 18.20 -13.30
N LYS A 117 -11.39 17.79 -13.89
CA LYS A 117 -12.19 18.60 -14.83
C LYS A 117 -13.36 19.32 -14.12
N GLY A 118 -13.67 18.95 -12.89
CA GLY A 118 -14.78 19.49 -12.10
C GLY A 118 -15.32 18.44 -11.12
N PHE A 119 -15.96 18.91 -10.05
CA PHE A 119 -16.58 18.00 -9.09
C PHE A 119 -17.80 17.31 -9.72
N ASP A 120 -17.80 15.99 -9.69
CA ASP A 120 -18.91 15.15 -10.09
C ASP A 120 -19.20 14.14 -8.99
N GLN A 121 -20.45 14.10 -8.52
CA GLN A 121 -20.85 13.29 -7.37
C GLN A 121 -20.75 11.79 -7.67
N GLU A 122 -21.08 11.36 -8.89
CA GLU A 122 -21.06 9.94 -9.26
C GLU A 122 -19.61 9.42 -9.35
N ILE A 123 -18.71 10.21 -9.93
CA ILE A 123 -17.28 9.90 -9.98
C ILE A 123 -16.69 9.87 -8.56
N TYR A 124 -17.06 10.83 -7.71
CA TYR A 124 -16.65 10.86 -6.31
C TYR A 124 -17.09 9.61 -5.54
N ASP A 125 -18.35 9.17 -5.67
CA ASP A 125 -18.84 7.98 -4.97
C ASP A 125 -18.12 6.70 -5.41
N ARG A 126 -17.79 6.61 -6.71
CA ARG A 126 -16.97 5.52 -7.27
C ARG A 126 -15.54 5.57 -6.72
N LEU A 127 -14.94 6.76 -6.63
CA LEU A 127 -13.62 6.96 -6.03
C LEU A 127 -13.62 6.51 -4.56
N MET A 128 -14.62 6.94 -3.77
CA MET A 128 -14.76 6.54 -2.36
C MET A 128 -14.86 5.03 -2.21
N THR A 129 -15.64 4.37 -3.06
CA THR A 129 -15.77 2.90 -3.04
C THR A 129 -14.44 2.21 -3.36
N ALA A 130 -13.77 2.66 -4.43
CA ALA A 130 -12.46 2.13 -4.82
C ALA A 130 -11.42 2.32 -3.70
N ASP A 131 -11.37 3.51 -3.11
CA ASP A 131 -10.44 3.84 -2.04
C ASP A 131 -10.71 3.05 -0.76
N LEU A 132 -11.98 2.73 -0.43
CA LEU A 132 -12.30 1.87 0.71
C LEU A 132 -11.77 0.44 0.50
N VAL A 133 -11.94 -0.12 -0.70
CA VAL A 133 -11.37 -1.43 -1.06
C VAL A 133 -9.84 -1.39 -0.94
N ARG A 134 -9.22 -0.32 -1.44
CA ARG A 134 -7.77 -0.10 -1.34
C ARG A 134 -7.30 0.02 0.12
N THR A 135 -8.07 0.69 0.97
CA THR A 135 -7.80 0.85 2.41
C THR A 135 -7.81 -0.50 3.14
N PHE A 136 -8.78 -1.36 2.84
CA PHE A 136 -8.81 -2.71 3.39
C PHE A 136 -7.68 -3.59 2.85
N ALA A 137 -7.35 -3.49 1.56
CA ALA A 137 -6.23 -4.22 0.96
C ALA A 137 -4.88 -3.81 1.60
N TRP A 138 -4.63 -2.50 1.79
CA TRP A 138 -3.47 -2.02 2.54
C TRP A 138 -3.44 -2.52 3.98
N THR A 139 -4.59 -2.56 4.65
CA THR A 139 -4.71 -3.10 6.01
C THR A 139 -4.31 -4.58 6.05
N ALA A 140 -4.69 -5.37 5.05
CA ALA A 140 -4.23 -6.75 4.90
C ALA A 140 -2.70 -6.85 4.66
N CYS A 141 -2.12 -5.94 3.85
CA CYS A 141 -0.67 -5.81 3.75
C CYS A 141 -0.03 -5.51 5.12
N GLY A 142 -0.63 -4.63 5.93
CA GLY A 142 -0.15 -4.31 7.29
C GLY A 142 -0.12 -5.51 8.22
N PHE A 143 -1.18 -6.31 8.24
CA PHE A 143 -1.24 -7.54 9.04
C PHE A 143 -0.21 -8.58 8.59
N THR A 144 -0.05 -8.78 7.27
CA THR A 144 0.96 -9.70 6.74
C THR A 144 2.38 -9.22 7.01
N ALA A 145 2.64 -7.90 6.97
CA ALA A 145 3.93 -7.33 7.33
C ALA A 145 4.28 -7.58 8.81
N VAL A 146 3.32 -7.45 9.73
CA VAL A 146 3.48 -7.85 11.15
C VAL A 146 3.82 -9.33 11.24
N TRP A 147 3.07 -10.19 10.54
CA TRP A 147 3.29 -11.63 10.56
C TRP A 147 4.70 -11.99 10.09
N ILE A 148 5.15 -11.42 8.97
CA ILE A 148 6.51 -11.63 8.43
C ILE A 148 7.57 -11.19 9.45
N LEU A 149 7.41 -10.01 10.03
CA LEU A 149 8.34 -9.46 11.02
C LEU A 149 8.45 -10.39 12.24
N VAL A 150 7.33 -10.85 12.79
CA VAL A 150 7.31 -11.79 13.93
C VAL A 150 7.99 -13.11 13.57
N ARG A 151 7.79 -13.66 12.35
CA ARG A 151 8.44 -14.91 11.91
C ARG A 151 9.95 -14.76 11.79
N LEU A 152 10.42 -13.64 11.24
CA LEU A 152 11.85 -13.36 11.08
C LEU A 152 12.53 -13.03 12.42
N TRP A 153 11.79 -12.49 13.39
CA TRP A 153 12.28 -12.25 14.74
C TRP A 153 12.45 -13.55 15.52
N ASN A 154 11.42 -14.39 15.53
CA ASN A 154 11.36 -15.61 16.33
C ASN A 154 12.15 -16.79 15.74
N ASN A 155 12.26 -16.88 14.40
CA ASN A 155 13.00 -17.93 13.71
C ASN A 155 14.11 -17.31 12.82
N PRO A 156 15.25 -16.92 13.41
CA PRO A 156 16.35 -16.31 12.66
C PRO A 156 17.03 -17.26 11.66
N GLU A 157 17.04 -18.57 11.93
CA GLU A 157 17.76 -19.56 11.12
C GLU A 157 16.90 -20.25 10.05
N GLY A 158 15.58 -20.01 10.05
CA GLY A 158 14.66 -20.63 9.08
C GLY A 158 14.69 -22.15 9.15
N THR A 159 14.30 -22.73 10.30
CA THR A 159 14.27 -24.18 10.44
C THR A 159 13.16 -24.78 9.59
N ALA A 160 13.57 -25.67 8.67
CA ALA A 160 12.71 -26.57 7.94
C ALA A 160 11.98 -27.49 8.95
N ARG A 161 10.68 -27.29 9.11
CA ARG A 161 9.76 -28.38 9.42
C ARG A 161 8.80 -28.50 8.25
#